data_AF-I3ZST3-F1
#
_entry.id   AF-I3ZST3-F1
#
_cell.length_a   1.000
_cell.length_b   1.000
_cell.length_c   1.000
_cell.angle_alpha   90.00
_cell.angle_beta   90.00
_cell.angle_gamma   90.00
#
_symmetry.space_group_name_H-M   'P 1'
#
loop_
_entity.id
_entity.type
_entity.pdbx_description
1 polymer ?
#
loop_
_entity_poly.entity_id
_entity_poly.type
_entity_poly.pdbx_seq_one_letter_code
_entity_poly.pdbx_strand_id
1 'polypeptide(L)'
;MKWKPLIAVLLGLLMVGMVLVSASDTVKPTKTSSIPSDGISISPLPGHEKGIIMKTFTGKLSLHLAEQFLQKYWDRLTLRIKFEEFGDATFVGIALRPLPSGAYVPLYYFGYDSDDLDVKTLTKDFYSEVSKFENTPLEVKGALSDEPPRAWKYLGAILSLRTSREIEVATAPWIVRKATVYNGVGAEFWGTYGEWGQYVYYVAITHSAEVPSDRDLPSDFKIAVKEVKDRVTVLNSDDAFIGYGSFRPDDSGSTSQSAVNWGLNLDFGIDATGRPLPTAQVGFSESHTTGLGFKWYTRIIDPNYDVQFEFYDLKKKGLLTSSPAWGQIFVSRPVVLVHVKQGTPFYEGKIRVRADATFVYEAPVDSPFSGTYVVKKDVDAPPVEFTVEMFPWEGMIQLRD
;
A
#
# COMPACT_ATOMS: atom_id res chain seq x y z
N MET A 1 -5.38 -61.54 -8.98
CA MET A 1 -5.47 -61.69 -10.46
C MET A 1 -6.59 -60.78 -10.99
N LYS A 2 -6.26 -59.95 -12.00
CA LYS A 2 -7.10 -59.41 -13.10
C LYS A 2 -8.29 -58.50 -12.70
N TRP A 3 -8.18 -57.18 -12.85
CA TRP A 3 -8.33 -56.32 -14.07
C TRP A 3 -9.75 -55.72 -14.22
N LYS A 4 -9.85 -54.39 -14.17
CA LYS A 4 -10.98 -53.57 -14.72
C LYS A 4 -10.84 -53.54 -16.26
N PRO A 5 -11.91 -53.35 -17.08
CA PRO A 5 -12.37 -51.97 -17.42
C PRO A 5 -13.86 -51.84 -17.88
N LEU A 6 -14.44 -50.65 -17.79
CA LEU A 6 -15.66 -50.27 -18.53
C LEU A 6 -15.62 -48.78 -18.89
N ILE A 7 -14.75 -48.48 -19.85
CA ILE A 7 -14.73 -47.25 -20.67
C ILE A 7 -15.18 -47.73 -22.06
N ALA A 8 -16.49 -47.74 -22.34
CA ALA A 8 -17.03 -48.08 -23.68
C ALA A 8 -18.53 -47.77 -23.86
N VAL A 9 -19.09 -46.72 -23.24
CA VAL A 9 -20.53 -46.38 -23.42
C VAL A 9 -20.78 -44.93 -23.86
N LEU A 10 -19.78 -44.05 -23.86
CA LEU A 10 -19.99 -42.63 -24.21
C LEU A 10 -19.54 -42.24 -25.63
N LEU A 11 -19.18 -43.21 -26.46
CA LEU A 11 -18.71 -43.01 -27.84
C LEU A 11 -19.72 -43.47 -28.91
N GLY A 12 -21.00 -43.60 -28.55
CA GLY A 12 -22.03 -44.22 -29.39
C GLY A 12 -23.34 -43.43 -29.52
N LEU A 13 -23.31 -42.10 -29.50
CA LEU A 13 -24.50 -41.27 -29.79
C LEU A 13 -24.10 -39.94 -30.45
N LEU A 14 -23.28 -40.07 -31.50
CA LEU A 14 -23.01 -39.06 -32.50
C LEU A 14 -23.66 -39.59 -33.78
N MET A 15 -24.59 -38.81 -34.36
CA MET A 15 -25.34 -38.99 -35.64
C MET A 15 -26.86 -39.12 -35.47
N VAL A 16 -27.57 -38.03 -35.79
CA VAL A 16 -28.89 -37.82 -36.45
C VAL A 16 -29.36 -36.44 -35.96
N GLY A 17 -29.67 -35.41 -36.74
CA GLY A 17 -29.77 -35.16 -38.17
C GLY A 17 -30.20 -33.68 -38.35
N MET A 18 -29.77 -33.04 -39.44
CA MET A 18 -30.14 -31.66 -39.82
C MET A 18 -31.64 -31.49 -40.04
N VAL A 19 -32.21 -30.32 -39.68
CA VAL A 19 -33.17 -29.56 -40.51
C VAL A 19 -33.02 -28.05 -40.21
N LEU A 20 -32.75 -27.27 -41.25
CA LEU A 20 -32.88 -25.81 -41.35
C LEU A 20 -34.36 -25.43 -41.58
N VAL A 21 -34.91 -24.44 -40.87
CA VAL A 21 -35.88 -23.46 -41.41
C VAL A 21 -35.77 -22.14 -40.63
N SER A 22 -35.51 -21.05 -41.35
CA SER A 22 -35.70 -19.67 -40.89
C SER A 22 -37.13 -19.21 -41.17
N ALA A 23 -37.77 -18.49 -40.24
CA ALA A 23 -38.73 -17.40 -40.53
C ALA A 23 -39.19 -16.72 -39.23
N SER A 24 -39.13 -15.39 -39.24
CA SER A 24 -39.67 -14.46 -38.26
C SER A 24 -41.21 -14.52 -38.22
N ASP A 25 -41.83 -14.41 -37.04
CA ASP A 25 -42.79 -13.32 -36.76
C ASP A 25 -43.32 -13.30 -35.31
N THR A 26 -43.74 -12.09 -34.96
CA THR A 26 -44.09 -11.52 -33.66
C THR A 26 -45.45 -11.99 -33.14
N VAL A 27 -45.63 -12.16 -31.81
CA VAL A 27 -46.78 -11.69 -30.97
C VAL A 27 -46.69 -12.27 -29.52
N LYS A 28 -46.85 -11.37 -28.54
CA LYS A 28 -46.80 -11.47 -27.05
C LYS A 28 -48.01 -12.23 -26.44
N PRO A 29 -48.20 -12.28 -25.09
CA PRO A 29 -47.35 -12.79 -23.99
C PRO A 29 -48.13 -13.74 -23.04
N THR A 30 -47.50 -14.76 -22.45
CA THR A 30 -48.05 -15.40 -21.24
C THR A 30 -46.92 -15.85 -20.31
N LYS A 31 -46.92 -15.30 -19.08
CA LYS A 31 -46.09 -15.72 -17.93
C LYS A 31 -46.23 -17.24 -17.73
N THR A 32 -45.21 -18.01 -17.36
CA THR A 32 -44.52 -17.93 -16.06
C THR A 32 -43.36 -18.94 -16.04
N SER A 33 -42.34 -18.61 -15.24
CA SER A 33 -41.36 -19.52 -14.62
C SER A 33 -40.08 -19.81 -15.40
N SER A 34 -39.20 -18.81 -15.45
CA SER A 34 -37.76 -19.03 -15.64
C SER A 34 -37.06 -19.00 -14.28
N ILE A 35 -36.37 -20.10 -14.02
CA ILE A 35 -35.37 -20.36 -12.98
C ILE A 35 -34.39 -19.16 -12.87
N PRO A 36 -34.00 -18.69 -11.67
CA PRO A 36 -33.15 -17.53 -11.54
C PRO A 36 -31.73 -17.87 -12.02
N SER A 37 -31.35 -17.27 -13.14
CA SER A 37 -29.96 -16.99 -13.43
C SER A 37 -29.62 -15.72 -12.66
N ASP A 38 -29.05 -15.89 -11.45
CA ASP A 38 -28.39 -14.77 -10.77
C ASP A 38 -27.13 -14.43 -11.56
N GLY A 39 -27.36 -13.64 -12.61
CA GLY A 39 -26.33 -12.88 -13.28
C GLY A 39 -25.64 -12.00 -12.24
N ILE A 40 -24.32 -12.05 -12.24
CA ILE A 40 -23.49 -11.03 -11.61
C ILE A 40 -23.88 -9.70 -12.25
N SER A 41 -24.77 -8.97 -11.57
CA SER A 41 -25.18 -7.63 -11.94
C SER A 41 -24.00 -6.71 -11.61
N ILE A 42 -23.15 -6.48 -12.61
CA ILE A 42 -22.16 -5.42 -12.57
C ILE A 42 -22.96 -4.12 -12.61
N SER A 43 -23.19 -3.54 -11.44
CA SER A 43 -23.78 -2.21 -11.33
C SER A 43 -22.92 -1.24 -12.16
N PRO A 44 -23.49 -0.45 -13.09
CA PRO A 44 -22.69 0.54 -13.81
C PRO A 44 -22.24 1.60 -12.81
N LEU A 45 -20.93 1.62 -12.53
CA LEU A 45 -20.29 2.66 -11.72
C LEU A 45 -20.23 3.98 -12.52
N PRO A 46 -20.22 5.13 -11.83
CA PRO A 46 -20.31 6.46 -12.44
C PRO A 46 -19.21 6.68 -13.49
N GLY A 47 -19.56 7.33 -14.59
CA GLY A 47 -18.67 7.55 -15.74
C GLY A 47 -17.41 8.30 -15.35
N HIS A 48 -16.25 7.66 -15.52
CA HIS A 48 -14.95 8.29 -15.35
C HIS A 48 -14.61 9.08 -16.63
N GLU A 49 -14.43 10.39 -16.50
CA GLU A 49 -14.42 11.34 -17.62
C GLU A 49 -13.06 11.45 -18.36
N LYS A 50 -11.99 10.76 -17.92
CA LYS A 50 -10.60 11.04 -18.39
C LYS A 50 -9.82 9.86 -19.01
N GLY A 51 -10.49 8.82 -19.50
CA GLY A 51 -9.80 7.73 -20.22
C GLY A 51 -8.83 6.90 -19.36
N ILE A 52 -8.99 6.93 -18.03
CA ILE A 52 -8.28 6.07 -17.10
C ILE A 52 -8.72 4.62 -17.32
N ILE A 53 -7.76 3.71 -17.47
CA ILE A 53 -8.01 2.29 -17.65
C ILE A 53 -7.99 1.63 -16.27
N MET A 54 -9.10 1.03 -15.85
CA MET A 54 -9.17 0.37 -14.54
C MET A 54 -9.52 -1.10 -14.68
N LYS A 55 -8.94 -1.92 -13.80
CA LYS A 55 -9.27 -3.34 -13.70
C LYS A 55 -9.07 -3.84 -12.27
N THR A 56 -10.02 -4.64 -11.78
CA THR A 56 -9.90 -5.37 -10.53
C THR A 56 -9.84 -6.87 -10.80
N PHE A 57 -9.11 -7.58 -9.94
CA PHE A 57 -8.91 -9.02 -9.97
C PHE A 57 -9.13 -9.57 -8.58
N THR A 58 -9.82 -10.71 -8.46
CA THR A 58 -10.17 -11.30 -7.17
C THR A 58 -9.89 -12.80 -7.14
N GLY A 59 -9.62 -13.33 -5.94
CA GLY A 59 -9.30 -14.73 -5.69
C GLY A 59 -7.80 -15.05 -5.81
N LYS A 60 -7.49 -16.34 -5.66
CA LYS A 60 -6.10 -16.86 -5.58
C LYS A 60 -5.23 -16.62 -6.81
N LEU A 61 -5.84 -16.30 -7.96
CA LEU A 61 -5.12 -16.01 -9.20
C LEU A 61 -5.04 -14.50 -9.50
N SER A 62 -5.46 -13.64 -8.56
CA SER A 62 -5.60 -12.21 -8.78
C SER A 62 -4.28 -11.56 -9.25
N LEU A 63 -3.16 -11.86 -8.58
CA LEU A 63 -1.83 -11.37 -8.95
C LEU A 63 -1.41 -11.81 -10.35
N HIS A 64 -1.61 -13.08 -10.71
CA HIS A 64 -1.23 -13.59 -12.02
C HIS A 64 -2.04 -12.92 -13.14
N LEU A 65 -3.35 -12.75 -12.95
CA LEU A 65 -4.21 -12.08 -13.92
C LEU A 65 -3.89 -10.57 -14.04
N ALA A 66 -3.54 -9.94 -12.92
CA ALA A 66 -3.10 -8.54 -12.88
C ALA A 66 -1.78 -8.34 -13.64
N GLU A 67 -0.82 -9.23 -13.44
CA GLU A 67 0.44 -9.24 -14.18
C GLU A 67 0.21 -9.41 -15.69
N GLN A 68 -0.59 -10.40 -16.11
CA GLN A 68 -0.95 -10.61 -17.52
C GLN A 68 -1.61 -9.36 -18.13
N PHE A 69 -2.48 -8.69 -17.38
CA PHE A 69 -3.10 -7.45 -17.84
C PHE A 69 -2.07 -6.33 -18.09
N LEU A 70 -1.07 -6.20 -17.21
CA LEU A 70 -0.04 -5.18 -17.31
C LEU A 70 0.99 -5.44 -18.41
N GLN A 71 1.18 -6.68 -18.88
CA GLN A 71 2.12 -6.99 -19.97
C GLN A 71 1.89 -6.12 -21.22
N LYS A 72 0.64 -5.74 -21.51
CA LYS A 72 0.31 -4.84 -22.64
C LYS A 72 0.80 -3.38 -22.45
N TYR A 73 1.04 -2.99 -21.21
CA TYR A 73 1.39 -1.63 -20.82
C TYR A 73 2.80 -1.51 -20.25
N TRP A 74 3.45 -2.64 -19.94
CA TRP A 74 4.67 -2.75 -19.15
C TRP A 74 5.75 -1.72 -19.52
N ASP A 75 6.10 -1.66 -20.80
CA ASP A 75 7.15 -0.77 -21.32
C ASP A 75 6.80 0.73 -21.22
N ARG A 76 5.53 1.05 -20.93
CA ARG A 76 4.99 2.40 -20.86
C ARG A 76 4.61 2.80 -19.44
N LEU A 77 4.83 1.96 -18.43
CA LEU A 77 4.55 2.28 -17.03
C LEU A 77 5.67 3.15 -16.44
N THR A 78 5.31 4.25 -15.78
CA THR A 78 6.26 5.12 -15.06
C THR A 78 6.70 4.56 -13.71
N LEU A 79 6.01 3.52 -13.24
CA LEU A 79 6.31 2.78 -12.03
C LEU A 79 6.03 1.30 -12.29
N ARG A 80 7.00 0.43 -12.05
CA ARG A 80 6.87 -1.02 -12.19
C ARG A 80 7.14 -1.68 -10.86
N ILE A 81 6.49 -2.82 -10.65
CA ILE A 81 6.53 -3.59 -9.40
C ILE A 81 6.72 -5.07 -9.70
N LYS A 82 7.27 -5.83 -8.76
CA LYS A 82 7.37 -7.30 -8.89
C LYS A 82 6.19 -7.97 -8.21
N PHE A 83 5.23 -8.47 -8.99
CA PHE A 83 4.00 -9.09 -8.47
C PHE A 83 4.24 -10.24 -7.47
N GLU A 84 5.35 -10.97 -7.63
CA GLU A 84 5.77 -12.05 -6.73
C GLU A 84 5.97 -11.59 -5.27
N GLU A 85 6.35 -10.33 -5.04
CA GLU A 85 6.59 -9.77 -3.70
C GLU A 85 5.28 -9.48 -2.95
N PHE A 86 4.13 -9.52 -3.65
CA PHE A 86 2.82 -9.20 -3.09
C PHE A 86 2.03 -10.44 -2.64
N GLY A 87 2.63 -11.63 -2.69
CA GLY A 87 2.24 -12.84 -1.95
C GLY A 87 0.76 -13.23 -2.04
N ASP A 88 0.12 -13.46 -0.88
CA ASP A 88 -1.26 -13.95 -0.76
C ASP A 88 -2.34 -12.88 -1.01
N ALA A 89 -2.04 -11.84 -1.81
CA ALA A 89 -3.06 -10.87 -2.20
C ALA A 89 -4.18 -11.60 -2.95
N THR A 90 -5.40 -11.48 -2.43
CA THR A 90 -6.62 -12.06 -3.03
C THR A 90 -7.46 -11.01 -3.73
N PHE A 91 -7.09 -9.74 -3.62
CA PHE A 91 -7.66 -8.63 -4.39
C PHE A 91 -6.53 -7.78 -4.95
N VAL A 92 -6.62 -7.46 -6.25
CA VAL A 92 -5.71 -6.52 -6.92
C VAL A 92 -6.53 -5.54 -7.73
N GLY A 93 -6.40 -4.26 -7.42
CA GLY A 93 -6.93 -3.14 -8.21
C GLY A 93 -5.81 -2.44 -8.96
N ILE A 94 -6.01 -2.18 -10.24
CA ILE A 94 -5.08 -1.42 -11.09
C ILE A 94 -5.85 -0.29 -11.75
N ALA A 95 -5.34 0.94 -11.64
CA ALA A 95 -5.76 2.06 -12.46
C ALA A 95 -4.57 2.66 -13.21
N LEU A 96 -4.72 2.86 -14.51
CA LEU A 96 -3.68 3.41 -15.39
C LEU A 96 -4.17 4.75 -15.93
N ARG A 97 -3.47 5.82 -15.56
CA ARG A 97 -3.75 7.17 -16.03
C ARG A 97 -2.83 7.51 -17.20
N PRO A 98 -3.38 7.78 -18.40
CA PRO A 98 -2.56 8.09 -19.56
C PRO A 98 -1.84 9.44 -19.41
N LEU A 99 -0.61 9.49 -19.90
CA LEU A 99 0.19 10.70 -20.03
C LEU A 99 0.23 11.19 -21.49
N PRO A 100 0.46 12.49 -21.74
CA PRO A 100 0.64 13.01 -23.10
C PRO A 100 1.77 12.34 -23.88
N SER A 101 2.79 11.83 -23.18
CA SER A 101 3.89 11.06 -23.78
C SER A 101 3.50 9.65 -24.24
N GLY A 102 2.26 9.20 -24.01
CA GLY A 102 1.84 7.82 -24.28
C GLY A 102 2.23 6.82 -23.19
N ALA A 103 2.96 7.27 -22.17
CA ALA A 103 3.18 6.54 -20.92
C ALA A 103 1.93 6.47 -20.05
N TYR A 104 1.98 5.67 -18.99
CA TYR A 104 0.91 5.50 -18.02
C TYR A 104 1.45 5.59 -16.59
N VAL A 105 0.80 6.41 -15.78
CA VAL A 105 0.96 6.44 -14.32
C VAL A 105 0.07 5.35 -13.73
N PRO A 106 0.61 4.36 -13.01
CA PRO A 106 -0.20 3.33 -12.37
C PRO A 106 -0.53 3.66 -10.91
N LEU A 107 -1.72 3.26 -10.50
CA LEU A 107 -2.09 3.00 -9.10
C LEU A 107 -2.27 1.49 -8.94
N TYR A 108 -1.51 0.91 -8.01
CA TYR A 108 -1.65 -0.47 -7.58
C TYR A 108 -2.30 -0.50 -6.19
N TYR A 109 -3.36 -1.30 -6.05
CA TYR A 109 -4.05 -1.48 -4.78
C TYR A 109 -4.16 -2.97 -4.48
N PHE A 110 -3.75 -3.38 -3.29
CA PHE A 110 -3.76 -4.77 -2.87
C PHE A 110 -4.70 -4.99 -1.68
N GLY A 111 -5.40 -6.12 -1.68
CA GLY A 111 -6.17 -6.61 -0.55
C GLY A 111 -5.81 -8.06 -0.26
N TYR A 112 -5.70 -8.38 1.03
CA TYR A 112 -5.27 -9.70 1.52
C TYR A 112 -6.42 -10.43 2.19
N ASP A 113 -6.41 -11.76 2.08
CA ASP A 113 -7.41 -12.63 2.70
C ASP A 113 -7.32 -12.55 4.22
N SER A 114 -8.31 -11.93 4.84
CA SER A 114 -8.78 -12.34 6.17
C SER A 114 -10.08 -13.11 5.94
N ASP A 115 -10.41 -14.09 6.79
CA ASP A 115 -11.57 -14.99 6.66
C ASP A 115 -12.93 -14.30 6.35
N ASP A 116 -13.00 -12.97 6.49
CA ASP A 116 -14.08 -12.07 6.05
C ASP A 116 -13.70 -11.18 4.84
N LEU A 117 -13.26 -11.74 3.71
CA LEU A 117 -12.95 -10.95 2.51
C LEU A 117 -14.22 -10.31 1.91
N ASP A 118 -14.56 -9.09 2.35
CA ASP A 118 -15.61 -8.31 1.72
C ASP A 118 -15.09 -7.64 0.44
N VAL A 119 -15.12 -8.41 -0.66
CA VAL A 119 -14.78 -7.94 -2.01
C VAL A 119 -15.50 -6.65 -2.36
N LYS A 120 -16.73 -6.45 -1.89
CA LYS A 120 -17.50 -5.24 -2.17
C LYS A 120 -16.90 -4.03 -1.46
N THR A 121 -16.45 -4.19 -0.22
CA THR A 121 -15.72 -3.15 0.52
C THR A 121 -14.37 -2.87 -0.13
N LEU A 122 -13.55 -3.87 -0.43
CA LEU A 122 -12.26 -3.68 -1.12
C LEU A 122 -12.41 -3.00 -2.47
N THR A 123 -13.45 -3.35 -3.23
CA THR A 123 -13.77 -2.70 -4.49
C THR A 123 -14.14 -1.23 -4.27
N LYS A 124 -15.01 -0.94 -3.31
CA LYS A 124 -15.41 0.43 -2.97
C LYS A 124 -14.21 1.27 -2.53
N ASP A 125 -13.34 0.72 -1.70
CA ASP A 125 -12.14 1.39 -1.22
C ASP A 125 -11.17 1.66 -2.36
N PHE A 126 -10.94 0.68 -3.24
CA PHE A 126 -10.17 0.87 -4.46
C PHE A 126 -10.73 2.01 -5.32
N TYR A 127 -12.04 2.06 -5.58
CA TYR A 127 -12.64 3.16 -6.35
C TYR A 127 -12.52 4.51 -5.64
N SER A 128 -12.57 4.52 -4.31
CA SER A 128 -12.31 5.73 -3.53
C SER A 128 -10.86 6.22 -3.73
N GLU A 129 -9.88 5.32 -3.72
CA GLU A 129 -8.49 5.66 -4.01
C GLU A 129 -8.28 6.07 -5.47
N VAL A 130 -8.96 5.43 -6.42
CA VAL A 130 -8.92 5.85 -7.83
C VAL A 130 -9.45 7.28 -8.00
N SER A 131 -10.51 7.66 -7.27
CA SER A 131 -11.04 9.02 -7.32
C SER A 131 -10.02 10.05 -6.82
N LYS A 132 -9.29 9.75 -5.74
CA LYS A 132 -8.18 10.61 -5.27
C LYS A 132 -7.04 10.65 -6.29
N PHE A 133 -6.67 9.51 -6.84
CA PHE A 133 -5.63 9.36 -7.86
C PHE A 133 -5.94 10.12 -9.16
N GLU A 134 -7.19 10.12 -9.62
CA GLU A 134 -7.66 10.89 -10.77
C GLU A 134 -7.54 12.40 -10.53
N ASN A 135 -7.78 12.84 -9.29
CA ASN A 135 -7.72 14.24 -8.89
C ASN A 135 -6.32 14.70 -8.45
N THR A 136 -5.40 13.78 -8.21
CA THR A 136 -4.01 14.09 -7.89
C THR A 136 -3.37 14.83 -9.08
N PRO A 137 -2.74 16.00 -8.90
CA PRO A 137 -2.08 16.69 -9.99
C PRO A 137 -0.95 15.82 -10.57
N LEU A 138 -0.91 15.67 -11.89
CA LEU A 138 0.16 14.94 -12.55
C LEU A 138 1.50 15.71 -12.44
N GLU A 139 1.44 17.04 -12.42
CA GLU A 139 2.60 17.89 -12.19
C GLU A 139 2.34 18.85 -11.03
N VAL A 140 3.32 19.02 -10.15
CA VAL A 140 3.31 20.02 -9.08
C VAL A 140 4.62 20.81 -9.09
N LYS A 141 4.60 22.07 -8.66
CA LYS A 141 5.83 22.84 -8.51
C LYS A 141 6.37 22.70 -7.09
N GLY A 142 7.63 22.33 -6.97
CA GLY A 142 8.28 22.22 -5.68
C GLY A 142 9.79 22.38 -5.71
N ALA A 143 10.34 22.99 -4.66
CA ALA A 143 11.78 23.19 -4.50
C ALA A 143 12.44 21.94 -3.92
N LEU A 144 13.55 21.51 -4.51
CA LEU A 144 14.42 20.48 -3.95
C LEU A 144 15.45 21.15 -3.04
N SER A 145 15.26 21.09 -1.71
CA SER A 145 16.16 21.79 -0.77
C SER A 145 16.23 23.29 -1.05
N ASP A 146 17.44 23.82 -1.28
CA ASP A 146 17.72 25.22 -1.52
C ASP A 146 17.64 25.56 -3.02
N GLU A 147 17.30 24.59 -3.87
CA GLU A 147 17.13 24.80 -5.30
C GLU A 147 15.81 25.54 -5.62
N PRO A 148 15.76 26.31 -6.73
CA PRO A 148 14.51 26.92 -7.20
C PRO A 148 13.40 25.88 -7.42
N PRO A 149 12.10 26.25 -7.28
CA PRO A 149 11.00 25.34 -7.55
C PRO A 149 11.01 24.75 -8.96
N ARG A 150 10.85 23.43 -9.05
CA ARG A 150 10.83 22.65 -10.30
C ARG A 150 9.53 21.88 -10.45
N ALA A 151 9.25 21.40 -11.66
CA ALA A 151 8.10 20.53 -11.91
C ALA A 151 8.41 19.10 -11.43
N TRP A 152 7.70 18.67 -10.39
CA TRP A 152 7.63 17.29 -9.94
C TRP A 152 6.50 16.57 -10.67
N LYS A 153 6.79 15.38 -11.14
CA LYS A 153 5.92 14.55 -11.97
C LYS A 153 5.48 13.35 -11.18
N TYR A 154 4.18 13.11 -11.10
CA TYR A 154 3.64 11.95 -10.41
C TYR A 154 3.91 10.69 -11.22
N LEU A 155 4.52 9.69 -10.59
CA LEU A 155 4.96 8.45 -11.23
C LEU A 155 4.09 7.26 -10.89
N GLY A 156 3.33 7.34 -9.80
CA GLY A 156 2.34 6.33 -9.42
C GLY A 156 2.25 6.13 -7.92
N ALA A 157 1.48 5.12 -7.52
CA ALA A 157 1.33 4.72 -6.14
C ALA A 157 1.09 3.22 -5.97
N ILE A 158 1.48 2.71 -4.80
CA ILE A 158 1.15 1.39 -4.30
C ILE A 158 0.44 1.59 -2.96
N LEU A 159 -0.79 1.10 -2.82
CA LEU A 159 -1.62 1.33 -1.64
C LEU A 159 -2.14 0.01 -1.04
N SER A 160 -2.49 0.09 0.24
CA SER A 160 -3.20 -0.95 0.98
C SER A 160 -2.43 -2.28 1.15
N LEU A 161 -1.10 -2.25 1.10
CA LEU A 161 -0.30 -3.42 1.48
C LEU A 161 -0.48 -3.67 2.97
N ARG A 162 -0.96 -4.84 3.38
CA ARG A 162 -1.25 -5.10 4.79
C ARG A 162 -0.93 -6.53 5.15
N THR A 163 -0.19 -6.72 6.23
CA THR A 163 -0.04 -8.00 6.90
C THR A 163 -0.73 -7.95 8.26
N SER A 164 -1.04 -9.12 8.80
CA SER A 164 -1.70 -9.25 10.09
C SER A 164 -1.03 -10.32 10.95
N ARG A 165 -1.24 -10.22 12.26
CA ARG A 165 -0.81 -11.22 13.22
C ARG A 165 -1.87 -11.38 14.31
N GLU A 166 -2.37 -12.59 14.49
CA GLU A 166 -3.20 -12.92 15.66
C GLU A 166 -2.32 -13.11 16.90
N ILE A 167 -2.68 -12.43 17.98
CA ILE A 167 -2.14 -12.59 19.32
C ILE A 167 -3.13 -13.47 20.08
N GLU A 168 -2.66 -14.63 20.53
CA GLU A 168 -3.44 -15.57 21.32
C GLU A 168 -2.80 -15.75 22.71
N VAL A 169 -3.59 -15.52 23.77
CA VAL A 169 -3.15 -15.63 25.17
C VAL A 169 -4.14 -16.47 25.96
N ALA A 170 -3.66 -17.59 26.52
CA ALA A 170 -4.41 -18.36 27.51
C ALA A 170 -4.35 -17.62 28.86
N THR A 171 -5.49 -17.11 29.31
CA THR A 171 -5.59 -16.28 30.53
C THR A 171 -6.07 -17.08 31.74
N ALA A 172 -6.78 -18.18 31.53
CA ALA A 172 -7.19 -19.13 32.57
C ALA A 172 -7.40 -20.50 31.92
N PRO A 173 -7.60 -21.60 32.69
CA PRO A 173 -8.07 -22.86 32.13
C PRO A 173 -9.31 -22.60 31.26
N TRP A 174 -9.24 -22.96 29.98
CA TRP A 174 -10.32 -22.82 29.00
C TRP A 174 -10.66 -21.39 28.53
N ILE A 175 -9.94 -20.35 28.98
CA ILE A 175 -10.14 -18.96 28.51
C ILE A 175 -8.96 -18.52 27.66
N VAL A 176 -9.21 -18.34 26.37
CA VAL A 176 -8.25 -17.83 25.39
C VAL A 176 -8.71 -16.45 24.93
N ARG A 177 -7.83 -15.46 25.03
CA ARG A 177 -8.02 -14.12 24.46
C ARG A 177 -7.31 -14.05 23.11
N LYS A 178 -8.00 -13.49 22.13
CA LYS A 178 -7.50 -13.28 20.76
C LYS A 178 -7.63 -11.82 20.38
N ALA A 179 -6.66 -11.33 19.63
CA ALA A 179 -6.71 -10.01 19.01
C ALA A 179 -5.79 -10.00 17.78
N THR A 180 -6.19 -9.28 16.75
CA THR A 180 -5.39 -9.15 15.53
C THR A 180 -4.76 -7.78 15.46
N VAL A 181 -3.44 -7.74 15.26
CA VAL A 181 -2.69 -6.52 14.96
C VAL A 181 -2.34 -6.48 13.48
N TYR A 182 -2.14 -5.28 12.93
CA TYR A 182 -1.93 -5.09 11.51
C TYR A 182 -0.78 -4.14 11.22
N ASN A 183 -0.04 -4.47 10.17
CA ASN A 183 1.09 -3.71 9.65
C ASN A 183 0.75 -3.32 8.19
N GLY A 184 0.44 -2.05 7.96
CA GLY A 184 -0.03 -1.51 6.69
C GLY A 184 0.97 -0.55 6.05
N VAL A 185 1.17 -0.62 4.74
CA VAL A 185 2.10 0.24 4.00
C VAL A 185 1.46 0.72 2.69
N GLY A 186 1.72 1.97 2.35
CA GLY A 186 1.55 2.51 1.02
C GLY A 186 2.72 3.42 0.66
N ALA A 187 2.90 3.69 -0.63
CA ALA A 187 3.90 4.62 -1.11
C ALA A 187 3.42 5.35 -2.37
N GLU A 188 3.80 6.63 -2.46
CA GLU A 188 3.60 7.50 -3.61
C GLU A 188 4.95 7.93 -4.18
N PHE A 189 5.04 7.98 -5.50
CA PHE A 189 6.29 8.19 -6.22
C PHE A 189 6.20 9.40 -7.12
N TRP A 190 7.22 10.25 -7.05
CA TRP A 190 7.34 11.47 -7.83
C TRP A 190 8.75 11.57 -8.42
N GLY A 191 8.90 12.32 -9.52
CA GLY A 191 10.19 12.49 -10.20
C GLY A 191 10.41 13.92 -10.72
N THR A 192 11.66 14.37 -10.71
CA THR A 192 12.07 15.66 -11.29
C THR A 192 13.53 15.63 -11.76
N TYR A 193 14.01 16.72 -12.35
CA TYR A 193 15.42 16.92 -12.66
C TYR A 193 16.05 17.88 -11.65
N GLY A 194 17.22 17.54 -11.10
CA GLY A 194 18.02 18.44 -10.28
C GLY A 194 18.80 19.48 -11.10
N GLU A 195 19.48 20.39 -10.43
CA GLU A 195 20.23 21.49 -11.08
C GLU A 195 21.31 21.02 -12.05
N TRP A 196 21.99 19.93 -11.73
CA TRP A 196 23.09 19.39 -12.52
C TRP A 196 22.61 18.37 -13.58
N GLY A 197 21.31 18.34 -13.88
CA GLY A 197 20.72 17.44 -14.88
C GLY A 197 20.57 15.99 -14.43
N GLN A 198 20.86 15.69 -13.15
CA GLN A 198 20.55 14.40 -12.53
C GLN A 198 19.03 14.22 -12.37
N TYR A 199 18.51 13.00 -12.48
CA TYR A 199 17.11 12.75 -12.16
C TYR A 199 16.96 12.49 -10.66
N VAL A 200 15.86 12.96 -10.07
CA VAL A 200 15.59 12.86 -8.64
C VAL A 200 14.20 12.30 -8.44
N TYR A 201 14.12 11.19 -7.71
CA TYR A 201 12.90 10.54 -7.27
C TYR A 201 12.57 10.92 -5.84
N TYR A 202 11.30 11.17 -5.58
CA TYR A 202 10.73 11.41 -4.26
C TYR A 202 9.78 10.26 -3.93
N VAL A 203 10.04 9.61 -2.81
CA VAL A 203 9.34 8.41 -2.34
C VAL A 203 8.65 8.77 -1.04
N ALA A 204 7.34 9.00 -1.05
CA ALA A 204 6.56 9.24 0.15
C ALA A 204 5.90 7.96 0.62
N ILE A 205 6.32 7.46 1.77
CA ILE A 205 5.79 6.24 2.39
C ILE A 205 4.71 6.64 3.39
N THR A 206 3.68 5.80 3.53
CA THR A 206 2.73 5.84 4.64
C THR A 206 2.73 4.47 5.27
N HIS A 207 3.10 4.39 6.54
CA HIS A 207 3.15 3.13 7.30
C HIS A 207 2.21 3.21 8.50
N SER A 208 1.20 2.35 8.54
CA SER A 208 0.27 2.21 9.66
C SER A 208 0.58 0.96 10.49
N ALA A 209 0.66 1.13 11.80
CA ALA A 209 0.65 0.03 12.76
C ALA A 209 -0.65 0.13 13.57
N GLU A 210 -1.52 -0.85 13.39
CA GLU A 210 -2.88 -0.83 13.91
C GLU A 210 -3.09 -1.92 14.97
N VAL A 211 -3.72 -1.52 16.06
CA VAL A 211 -4.16 -2.41 17.15
C VAL A 211 -5.67 -2.22 17.35
N PRO A 212 -6.38 -3.23 17.89
CA PRO A 212 -7.78 -3.05 18.28
C PRO A 212 -7.92 -1.93 19.31
N SER A 213 -9.06 -1.22 19.29
CA SER A 213 -9.33 -0.20 20.30
C SER A 213 -9.45 -0.84 21.68
N ASP A 214 -9.04 -0.13 22.74
CA ASP A 214 -9.21 -0.58 24.13
C ASP A 214 -10.68 -0.89 24.47
N ARG A 215 -11.63 -0.33 23.71
CA ARG A 215 -13.07 -0.59 23.88
C ARG A 215 -13.51 -1.94 23.31
N ASP A 216 -12.75 -2.47 22.36
CA ASP A 216 -13.05 -3.73 21.66
C ASP A 216 -12.39 -4.92 22.35
N LEU A 217 -11.49 -4.65 23.30
CA LEU A 217 -10.79 -5.65 24.09
C LEU A 217 -11.36 -5.71 25.52
N PRO A 218 -11.28 -6.87 26.19
CA PRO A 218 -11.48 -6.96 27.64
C PRO A 218 -10.58 -5.95 28.38
N SER A 219 -11.07 -5.33 29.46
CA SER A 219 -10.38 -4.25 30.17
C SER A 219 -8.97 -4.60 30.69
N ASP A 220 -8.69 -5.90 30.80
CA ASP A 220 -7.46 -6.50 31.29
C ASP A 220 -6.53 -7.01 30.18
N PHE A 221 -6.98 -7.04 28.92
CA PHE A 221 -6.15 -7.38 27.77
C PHE A 221 -5.84 -6.13 26.95
N LYS A 222 -4.59 -5.68 27.01
CA LYS A 222 -4.16 -4.42 26.41
C LYS A 222 -3.12 -4.66 25.35
N ILE A 223 -3.19 -3.92 24.25
CA ILE A 223 -2.25 -4.02 23.13
C ILE A 223 -1.87 -2.61 22.69
N ALA A 224 -0.59 -2.38 22.46
CA ALA A 224 -0.07 -1.11 21.98
C ALA A 224 0.96 -1.36 20.88
N VAL A 225 1.07 -0.40 19.96
CA VAL A 225 2.24 -0.31 19.08
C VAL A 225 3.45 0.01 19.95
N LYS A 226 4.53 -0.75 19.77
CA LYS A 226 5.79 -0.57 20.51
C LYS A 226 6.83 0.15 19.65
N GLU A 227 6.94 -0.28 18.40
CA GLU A 227 7.97 0.21 17.48
C GLU A 227 7.50 0.04 16.03
N VAL A 228 7.89 0.98 15.18
CA VAL A 228 7.61 1.03 13.75
C VAL A 228 8.89 1.42 13.03
N LYS A 229 9.30 0.62 12.04
CA LYS A 229 10.55 0.79 11.29
C LYS A 229 10.28 0.78 9.81
N ASP A 230 10.82 1.78 9.12
CA ASP A 230 10.78 1.89 7.66
C ASP A 230 12.22 1.87 7.14
N ARG A 231 12.53 1.00 6.18
CA ARG A 231 13.85 0.93 5.53
C ARG A 231 13.70 1.11 4.03
N VAL A 232 14.51 1.99 3.47
CA VAL A 232 14.59 2.23 2.03
C VAL A 232 16.00 1.94 1.56
N THR A 233 16.10 1.04 0.59
CA THR A 233 17.38 0.60 0.00
C THR A 233 17.39 0.84 -1.50
N VAL A 234 18.42 1.49 -2.01
CA VAL A 234 18.68 1.65 -3.45
C VAL A 234 19.38 0.40 -3.98
N LEU A 235 18.81 -0.24 -5.00
CA LEU A 235 19.28 -1.52 -5.52
C LEU A 235 20.22 -1.39 -6.73
N ASN A 236 20.18 -0.26 -7.45
CA ASN A 236 21.10 0.07 -8.54
C ASN A 236 22.17 1.07 -8.07
N SER A 237 22.94 0.70 -7.05
CA SER A 237 23.91 1.57 -6.34
C SER A 237 25.02 2.17 -7.21
N ASP A 238 25.30 1.57 -8.37
CA ASP A 238 26.25 2.10 -9.34
C ASP A 238 25.74 3.35 -10.05
N ASP A 239 24.42 3.49 -10.17
CA ASP A 239 23.76 4.57 -10.93
C ASP A 239 22.91 5.48 -10.05
N ALA A 240 22.38 4.97 -8.94
CA ALA A 240 21.50 5.73 -8.05
C ALA A 240 22.02 5.72 -6.62
N PHE A 241 21.72 6.79 -5.89
CA PHE A 241 22.07 6.95 -4.49
C PHE A 241 21.00 7.77 -3.76
N ILE A 242 20.91 7.62 -2.44
CA ILE A 242 20.10 8.46 -1.58
C ILE A 242 20.84 9.78 -1.41
N GLY A 243 20.30 10.87 -1.97
CA GLY A 243 21.01 12.14 -2.03
C GLY A 243 20.79 13.04 -0.81
N TYR A 244 21.85 13.77 -0.46
CA TYR A 244 21.86 14.77 0.60
C TYR A 244 21.44 16.15 0.05
N GLY A 245 20.16 16.34 -0.27
CA GLY A 245 19.59 17.68 -0.47
C GLY A 245 19.04 18.19 0.85
N SER A 246 19.86 18.82 1.70
CA SER A 246 19.54 19.26 3.08
C SER A 246 18.56 18.36 3.84
N PHE A 247 18.74 17.05 3.72
CA PHE A 247 18.09 16.06 4.56
C PHE A 247 19.12 15.55 5.56
N ARG A 248 19.39 16.41 6.54
CA ARG A 248 20.06 16.03 7.78
C ARG A 248 19.08 16.24 8.93
N PRO A 249 18.41 15.20 9.44
CA PRO A 249 18.31 15.10 10.87
C PRO A 249 19.67 14.56 11.35
N ASP A 250 20.62 15.46 11.58
CA ASP A 250 21.62 15.19 12.61
C ASP A 250 20.86 15.21 13.96
N ASP A 251 19.96 14.26 14.26
CA ASP A 251 19.34 14.13 15.59
C ASP A 251 18.46 12.89 15.78
N SER A 252 18.42 12.44 17.04
CA SER A 252 17.34 11.65 17.64
C SER A 252 16.41 12.61 18.39
N GLY A 253 15.10 12.45 18.29
CA GLY A 253 14.16 13.37 18.94
C GLY A 253 13.04 12.67 19.71
N SER A 254 12.34 13.43 20.55
CA SER A 254 11.09 13.02 21.18
C SER A 254 9.99 13.98 20.78
N THR A 255 8.84 13.46 20.38
CA THR A 255 7.67 14.25 20.01
C THR A 255 6.42 13.75 20.72
N SER A 256 5.44 14.64 20.92
CA SER A 256 4.12 14.30 21.44
C SER A 256 3.03 14.23 20.37
N GLN A 257 3.44 14.00 19.12
CA GLN A 257 2.57 14.02 17.96
C GLN A 257 2.36 12.59 17.46
N SER A 258 1.30 12.31 16.71
CA SER A 258 0.92 10.94 16.28
C SER A 258 1.13 10.70 14.79
N ALA A 259 1.43 11.77 14.05
CA ALA A 259 1.83 11.74 12.66
C ALA A 259 2.93 12.78 12.45
N VAL A 260 4.09 12.30 12.00
CA VAL A 260 5.20 13.15 11.59
C VAL A 260 5.54 12.81 10.14
N ASN A 261 5.52 13.83 9.29
CA ASN A 261 5.98 13.75 7.91
C ASN A 261 7.48 14.06 7.89
N TRP A 262 8.29 13.15 7.35
CA TRP A 262 9.75 13.28 7.32
C TRP A 262 10.25 13.48 5.91
N GLY A 263 10.50 14.71 5.50
CA GLY A 263 11.05 15.08 4.18
C GLY A 263 10.08 15.97 3.41
N LEU A 264 10.58 16.53 2.30
CA LEU A 264 9.97 17.62 1.51
C LEU A 264 8.44 17.58 1.56
N ASN A 265 7.85 18.40 2.43
CA ASN A 265 6.41 18.46 2.59
C ASN A 265 5.85 19.02 1.30
N LEU A 266 5.22 18.19 0.49
CA LEU A 266 4.24 18.63 -0.49
C LEU A 266 2.90 18.80 0.25
N ASP A 267 2.84 19.73 1.22
CA ASP A 267 1.59 19.99 1.92
C ASP A 267 0.64 20.73 0.98
N PHE A 268 -0.54 20.14 0.73
CA PHE A 268 -1.64 20.77 0.00
C PHE A 268 -2.39 21.71 0.95
N GLY A 269 -1.72 22.78 1.39
CA GLY A 269 -2.37 23.85 2.16
C GLY A 269 -3.46 24.53 1.32
N ILE A 270 -4.52 25.05 1.96
CA ILE A 270 -5.60 25.77 1.28
C ILE A 270 -5.43 27.27 1.57
N ASP A 271 -5.44 28.13 0.55
CA ASP A 271 -5.31 29.58 0.71
C ASP A 271 -6.57 30.22 1.31
N ALA A 272 -6.47 31.52 1.64
CA ALA A 272 -7.57 32.30 2.20
C ALA A 272 -8.83 32.38 1.30
N THR A 273 -8.78 31.85 0.07
CA THR A 273 -9.89 31.76 -0.88
C THR A 273 -10.40 30.33 -1.09
N GLY A 274 -9.86 29.33 -0.39
CA GLY A 274 -10.27 27.93 -0.52
C GLY A 274 -9.52 27.15 -1.61
N ARG A 275 -8.43 27.67 -2.19
CA ARG A 275 -7.66 26.98 -3.24
C ARG A 275 -6.46 26.22 -2.67
N PRO A 276 -6.19 24.97 -3.09
CA PRO A 276 -4.96 24.27 -2.72
C PRO A 276 -3.74 25.03 -3.26
N LEU A 277 -2.89 25.54 -2.36
CA LEU A 277 -1.53 26.02 -2.63
C LEU A 277 -0.53 24.96 -2.15
N PRO A 278 0.14 24.22 -3.06
CA PRO A 278 1.22 23.33 -2.68
C PRO A 278 2.47 24.15 -2.36
N THR A 279 2.89 24.16 -1.10
CA THR A 279 4.21 24.64 -0.70
C THR A 279 5.12 23.43 -0.55
N ALA A 280 6.02 23.21 -1.50
CA ALA A 280 7.11 22.25 -1.33
C ALA A 280 8.22 22.91 -0.52
N GLN A 281 8.22 22.68 0.78
CA GLN A 281 9.34 23.05 1.63
C GLN A 281 10.03 21.76 2.08
N VAL A 282 11.36 21.73 2.05
CA VAL A 282 12.10 20.78 2.90
C VAL A 282 11.75 21.16 4.34
N GLY A 283 10.92 20.34 4.94
CA GLY A 283 10.20 20.71 6.14
C GLY A 283 9.65 19.47 6.81
N PHE A 284 9.51 19.61 8.11
CA PHE A 284 8.87 18.67 9.00
C PHE A 284 7.45 19.19 9.19
N SER A 285 6.42 18.43 8.81
CA SER A 285 5.05 18.76 9.19
C SER A 285 4.52 17.72 10.15
N GLU A 286 3.94 18.24 11.20
CA GLU A 286 3.63 17.55 12.43
C GLU A 286 2.13 17.80 12.63
N SER A 287 1.31 16.76 12.43
CA SER A 287 -0.14 16.88 12.48
C SER A 287 -0.66 16.43 13.85
N HIS A 288 -1.53 17.24 14.44
CA HIS A 288 -1.87 17.16 15.87
C HIS A 288 -3.04 16.23 16.17
N THR A 289 -2.83 15.28 17.07
CA THR A 289 -3.83 14.86 18.07
C THR A 289 -3.15 14.82 19.43
N THR A 290 -3.69 15.54 20.40
CA THR A 290 -3.04 15.80 21.70
C THR A 290 -3.06 14.58 22.63
N GLY A 291 -1.92 14.27 23.28
CA GLY A 291 -1.85 13.35 24.43
C GLY A 291 -0.95 12.11 24.31
N LEU A 292 -0.42 11.84 23.12
CA LEU A 292 0.53 10.74 22.87
C LEU A 292 1.95 11.28 22.73
N GLY A 293 2.96 10.43 22.80
CA GLY A 293 4.32 10.79 22.42
C GLY A 293 5.18 9.59 22.12
N PHE A 294 6.22 9.82 21.33
CA PHE A 294 7.14 8.80 20.85
C PHE A 294 8.54 9.38 20.69
N LYS A 295 9.51 8.50 20.54
CA LYS A 295 10.88 8.82 20.15
C LYS A 295 11.13 8.33 18.74
N TRP A 296 12.02 9.00 18.05
CA TRP A 296 12.39 8.61 16.70
C TRP A 296 13.89 8.73 16.50
N TYR A 297 14.36 7.94 15.54
CA TYR A 297 15.75 7.90 15.13
C TYR A 297 15.83 7.55 13.64
N THR A 298 16.69 8.25 12.90
CA THR A 298 17.04 7.87 11.53
C THR A 298 18.44 7.29 11.53
N ARG A 299 18.57 6.06 11.06
CA ARG A 299 19.84 5.38 10.90
C ARG A 299 20.22 5.33 9.42
N ILE A 300 21.34 5.96 9.10
CA ILE A 300 22.04 5.70 7.86
C ILE A 300 22.85 4.42 8.05
N ILE A 301 22.44 3.33 7.39
CA ILE A 301 23.14 2.04 7.46
C ILE A 301 24.29 2.06 6.44
N ASP A 302 24.02 2.58 5.24
CA ASP A 302 25.01 2.96 4.24
C ASP A 302 24.71 4.39 3.76
N PRO A 303 25.67 5.33 3.84
CA PRO A 303 25.47 6.75 3.52
C PRO A 303 25.00 7.03 2.11
N ASN A 304 25.08 6.08 1.19
CA ASN A 304 24.68 6.30 -0.19
C ASN A 304 23.46 5.48 -0.62
N TYR A 305 23.10 4.41 0.10
CA TYR A 305 22.16 3.42 -0.46
C TYR A 305 21.12 2.90 0.51
N ASP A 306 21.25 3.15 1.82
CA ASP A 306 20.41 2.48 2.80
C ASP A 306 20.11 3.35 4.02
N VAL A 307 18.83 3.71 4.17
CA VAL A 307 18.31 4.53 5.26
C VAL A 307 17.19 3.79 5.98
N GLN A 308 17.20 3.87 7.31
CA GLN A 308 16.15 3.35 8.17
C GLN A 308 15.59 4.47 9.05
N PHE A 309 14.27 4.56 9.14
CA PHE A 309 13.54 5.37 10.09
C PHE A 309 13.00 4.44 11.18
N GLU A 310 13.11 4.85 12.43
CA GLU A 310 12.67 4.08 13.58
C GLU A 310 11.85 4.98 14.51
N PHE A 311 10.64 4.56 14.81
CA PHE A 311 9.69 5.23 15.69
C PHE A 311 9.40 4.27 16.86
N TYR A 312 9.66 4.70 18.09
CA TYR A 312 9.61 3.83 19.26
C TYR A 312 9.20 4.59 20.52
N ASP A 313 9.06 3.89 21.64
CA ASP A 313 8.67 4.48 22.93
C ASP A 313 7.29 5.19 22.88
N LEU A 314 6.34 4.61 22.14
CA LEU A 314 4.99 5.15 21.98
C LEU A 314 4.22 5.08 23.31
N LYS A 315 3.95 6.26 23.87
CA LYS A 315 3.40 6.44 25.21
C LYS A 315 2.22 7.39 25.21
N LYS A 316 1.29 7.13 26.12
CA LYS A 316 0.25 8.08 26.51
C LYS A 316 0.68 8.78 27.79
N LYS A 317 0.67 10.12 27.77
CA LYS A 317 1.01 10.91 28.96
C LYS A 317 -0.15 10.88 29.95
N GLY A 318 0.10 10.37 31.15
CA GLY A 318 -0.80 10.50 32.31
C GLY A 318 -0.37 11.64 33.23
N LEU A 319 -1.17 11.88 34.28
CA LEU A 319 -0.93 12.96 35.25
C LEU A 319 0.35 12.75 36.08
N LEU A 320 0.67 11.48 36.40
CA LEU A 320 1.80 11.10 37.26
C LEU A 320 2.74 10.08 36.58
N THR A 321 2.25 9.31 35.61
CA THR A 321 2.99 8.22 34.95
C THR A 321 2.69 8.19 33.46
N SER A 322 3.64 7.76 32.65
CA SER A 322 3.41 7.45 31.23
C SER A 322 3.20 5.95 31.07
N SER A 323 2.20 5.56 30.27
CA SER A 323 1.95 4.16 29.89
C SER A 323 2.20 3.97 28.40
N PRO A 324 2.35 2.74 27.90
CA PRO A 324 2.21 2.48 26.48
C PRO A 324 0.91 3.07 25.93
N ALA A 325 0.90 3.43 24.64
CA ALA A 325 -0.26 3.96 23.95
C ALA A 325 -1.29 2.84 23.64
N TRP A 326 -1.89 2.28 24.69
CA TRP A 326 -2.87 1.19 24.59
C TRP A 326 -4.04 1.55 23.67
N GLY A 327 -4.37 0.62 22.77
CA GLY A 327 -5.47 0.74 21.82
C GLY A 327 -5.33 1.89 20.83
N GLN A 328 -4.11 2.44 20.65
CA GLN A 328 -3.85 3.53 19.71
C GLN A 328 -3.13 3.03 18.47
N ILE A 329 -3.63 3.47 17.32
CA ILE A 329 -2.98 3.30 16.01
C ILE A 329 -1.83 4.28 15.90
N PHE A 330 -0.75 3.86 15.25
CA PHE A 330 0.35 4.74 14.87
C PHE A 330 0.47 4.83 13.35
N VAL A 331 0.74 6.02 12.82
CA VAL A 331 0.96 6.23 11.39
C VAL A 331 2.20 7.10 11.19
N SER A 332 3.24 6.57 10.55
CA SER A 332 4.41 7.32 10.09
C SER A 332 4.29 7.66 8.60
N ARG A 333 4.91 8.78 8.20
CA ARG A 333 5.02 9.17 6.81
C ARG A 333 6.44 9.59 6.44
N PRO A 334 7.38 8.62 6.34
CA PRO A 334 8.73 8.95 5.94
C PRO A 334 8.84 9.23 4.43
N VAL A 335 9.83 10.05 4.08
CA VAL A 335 10.13 10.41 2.70
C VAL A 335 11.61 10.20 2.43
N VAL A 336 11.93 9.70 1.23
CA VAL A 336 13.30 9.54 0.77
C VAL A 336 13.48 10.15 -0.62
N LEU A 337 14.60 10.83 -0.81
CA LEU A 337 15.05 11.35 -2.10
C LEU A 337 16.12 10.44 -2.70
N VAL A 338 15.90 9.98 -3.92
CA VAL A 338 16.81 9.08 -4.63
C VAL A 338 17.28 9.78 -5.90
N HIS A 339 18.58 9.99 -6.00
CA HIS A 339 19.24 10.68 -7.10
C HIS A 339 19.85 9.65 -8.04
N VAL A 340 19.58 9.78 -9.34
CA VAL A 340 20.23 9.01 -10.40
C VAL A 340 21.33 9.85 -11.01
N LYS A 341 22.55 9.32 -11.05
CA LYS A 341 23.75 9.98 -11.52
C LYS A 341 23.56 10.58 -12.92
N GLN A 342 24.18 11.73 -13.13
CA GLN A 342 24.20 12.37 -14.43
C GLN A 342 24.95 11.47 -15.43
N GLY A 343 24.39 11.32 -16.64
CA GLY A 343 24.98 10.49 -17.69
C GLY A 343 24.55 9.03 -17.68
N THR A 344 23.74 8.58 -16.71
CA THR A 344 23.06 7.30 -16.80
C THR A 344 22.09 7.35 -17.99
N PRO A 345 22.25 6.48 -19.02
CA PRO A 345 21.47 6.55 -20.27
C PRO A 345 19.96 6.44 -20.05
N PHE A 346 19.59 5.78 -18.96
CA PHE A 346 18.23 5.55 -18.54
C PHE A 346 18.14 5.95 -17.08
N TYR A 347 17.41 7.02 -16.79
CA TYR A 347 17.33 7.63 -15.47
C TYR A 347 16.56 6.75 -14.45
N GLU A 348 16.68 5.43 -14.48
CA GLU A 348 15.94 4.48 -13.66
C GLU A 348 16.36 4.53 -12.19
N GLY A 349 15.37 4.66 -11.31
CA GLY A 349 15.54 4.46 -9.86
C GLY A 349 14.97 3.13 -9.44
N LYS A 350 15.81 2.22 -8.93
CA LYS A 350 15.37 0.92 -8.40
C LYS A 350 15.52 0.90 -6.89
N ILE A 351 14.41 0.79 -6.19
CA ILE A 351 14.41 0.83 -4.72
C ILE A 351 13.60 -0.30 -4.13
N ARG A 352 13.95 -0.64 -2.90
CA ARG A 352 13.22 -1.54 -2.03
C ARG A 352 12.75 -0.78 -0.80
N VAL A 353 11.48 -0.92 -0.47
CA VAL A 353 10.87 -0.42 0.76
C VAL A 353 10.53 -1.63 1.62
N ARG A 354 10.91 -1.58 2.89
CA ARG A 354 10.55 -2.57 3.91
C ARG A 354 9.99 -1.86 5.14
N ALA A 355 8.87 -2.35 5.65
CA ALA A 355 8.24 -1.81 6.83
C ALA A 355 7.96 -2.91 7.86
N ASP A 356 8.46 -2.70 9.07
CA ASP A 356 8.36 -3.62 10.21
C ASP A 356 7.57 -2.94 11.34
N ALA A 357 6.67 -3.68 11.99
CA ALA A 357 5.92 -3.20 13.14
C ALA A 357 5.97 -4.21 14.30
N THR A 358 6.37 -3.72 15.46
CA THR A 358 6.39 -4.47 16.72
C THR A 358 5.30 -3.93 17.64
N PHE A 359 4.58 -4.85 18.25
CA PHE A 359 3.51 -4.60 19.19
C PHE A 359 3.90 -5.13 20.57
N VAL A 360 3.30 -4.60 21.61
CA VAL A 360 3.39 -5.13 22.97
C VAL A 360 1.99 -5.39 23.48
N TYR A 361 1.79 -6.53 24.14
CA TYR A 361 0.55 -6.83 24.84
C TYR A 361 0.79 -7.04 26.33
N GLU A 362 -0.26 -6.79 27.12
CA GLU A 362 -0.33 -7.04 28.55
C GLU A 362 -1.63 -7.78 28.87
N ALA A 363 -1.55 -8.90 29.59
CA ALA A 363 -2.72 -9.70 29.98
C ALA A 363 -2.51 -10.35 31.36
N PRO A 364 -3.52 -10.41 32.24
CA PRO A 364 -3.46 -11.26 33.42
C PRO A 364 -3.60 -12.73 33.03
N VAL A 365 -2.83 -13.58 33.69
CA VAL A 365 -2.88 -15.03 33.56
C VAL A 365 -3.07 -15.63 34.94
N ASP A 366 -4.17 -16.37 35.09
CA ASP A 366 -4.52 -17.13 36.27
C ASP A 366 -3.83 -18.49 36.23
N SER A 367 -2.86 -18.68 37.12
CA SER A 367 -2.22 -19.96 37.34
C SER A 367 -2.84 -20.68 38.53
N PRO A 368 -3.26 -21.95 38.38
CA PRO A 368 -3.77 -22.75 39.49
C PRO A 368 -2.72 -23.02 40.59
N PHE A 369 -1.44 -22.72 40.34
CA PHE A 369 -0.34 -22.97 41.28
C PHE A 369 0.28 -21.69 41.86
N SER A 370 0.15 -20.55 41.19
CA SER A 370 0.87 -19.32 41.56
C SER A 370 -0.02 -18.06 41.65
N GLY A 371 -1.34 -18.20 41.52
CA GLY A 371 -2.26 -17.07 41.49
C GLY A 371 -2.22 -16.29 40.17
N THR A 372 -2.83 -15.10 40.17
CA THR A 372 -2.87 -14.21 38.99
C THR A 372 -1.58 -13.43 38.86
N TYR A 373 -0.95 -13.48 37.69
CA TYR A 373 0.22 -12.66 37.33
C TYR A 373 0.01 -12.00 35.97
N VAL A 374 0.73 -10.91 35.71
CA VAL A 374 0.62 -10.18 34.44
C VAL A 374 1.72 -10.62 33.48
N VAL A 375 1.34 -11.10 32.30
CA VAL A 375 2.25 -11.35 31.20
C VAL A 375 2.34 -10.10 30.34
N LYS A 376 3.57 -9.69 30.03
CA LYS A 376 3.86 -8.65 29.05
C LYS A 376 4.83 -9.20 28.01
N LYS A 377 4.44 -9.17 26.74
CA LYS A 377 5.25 -9.76 25.66
C LYS A 377 5.15 -8.93 24.39
N ASP A 378 6.25 -8.93 23.65
CA ASP A 378 6.34 -8.32 22.34
C ASP A 378 5.91 -9.30 21.24
N VAL A 379 5.31 -8.77 20.19
CA VAL A 379 4.88 -9.52 19.01
C VAL A 379 5.21 -8.72 17.77
N ASP A 380 5.94 -9.32 16.84
CA ASP A 380 6.20 -8.74 15.53
C ASP A 380 5.12 -9.18 14.54
N ALA A 381 4.55 -8.23 13.79
CA ALA A 381 3.78 -8.58 12.60
C ALA A 381 4.72 -8.96 11.46
N PRO A 382 4.29 -9.79 10.49
CA PRO A 382 5.08 -10.04 9.30
C PRO A 382 5.47 -8.72 8.61
N PRO A 383 6.72 -8.55 8.15
CA PRO A 383 7.13 -7.35 7.45
C PRO A 383 6.38 -7.22 6.13
N VAL A 384 6.16 -5.98 5.69
CA VAL A 384 5.76 -5.67 4.33
C VAL A 384 7.00 -5.22 3.57
N GLU A 385 7.30 -5.82 2.44
CA GLU A 385 8.48 -5.49 1.63
C GLU A 385 8.11 -5.52 0.15
N PHE A 386 8.54 -4.50 -0.60
CA PHE A 386 8.35 -4.44 -2.04
C PHE A 386 9.44 -3.63 -2.74
N THR A 387 9.68 -3.98 -3.99
CA THR A 387 10.62 -3.36 -4.90
C THR A 387 9.87 -2.61 -5.99
N VAL A 388 10.33 -1.41 -6.30
CA VAL A 388 9.83 -0.64 -7.45
C VAL A 388 10.96 -0.22 -8.38
N GLU A 389 10.62 -0.14 -9.65
CA GLU A 389 11.43 0.51 -10.69
C GLU A 389 10.66 1.74 -11.15
N MET A 390 11.27 2.91 -11.01
CA MET A 390 10.69 4.20 -11.36
C MET A 390 11.31 4.69 -12.66
N PHE A 391 10.47 5.22 -13.56
CA PHE A 391 10.87 5.70 -14.87
C PHE A 391 10.38 7.12 -15.11
N PRO A 392 11.19 7.99 -15.75
CA PRO A 392 10.75 9.33 -16.11
C PRO A 392 9.60 9.28 -17.12
N TRP A 393 8.80 10.35 -17.14
CA TRP A 393 7.75 10.52 -18.16
C TRP A 393 8.33 10.67 -19.57
N GLU A 394 9.48 11.36 -19.67
CA GLU A 394 10.23 11.58 -20.90
C GLU A 394 11.27 10.48 -21.09
N GLY A 395 11.41 9.95 -22.31
CA GLY A 395 12.47 8.99 -22.65
C GLY A 395 12.03 7.53 -22.75
N MET A 396 10.84 7.15 -22.27
CA MET A 396 10.36 5.76 -22.40
C MET A 396 10.10 5.32 -23.86
N ILE A 397 9.88 6.26 -24.79
CA ILE A 397 9.70 5.94 -26.23
C ILE A 397 11.04 5.75 -26.96
N GLN A 398 12.14 6.33 -26.47
CA GLN A 398 13.46 6.23 -27.13
C GLN A 398 14.15 4.87 -26.92
N LEU A 399 13.52 3.92 -26.22
CA LEU A 399 14.00 2.54 -26.05
C LEU A 399 13.70 1.64 -27.26
N ARG A 400 13.19 2.20 -28.36
CA ARG A 400 13.13 1.54 -29.65
C ARG A 400 13.88 2.37 -30.67
N ASP A 401 15.19 2.19 -30.72
CA ASP A 401 15.99 2.16 -31.96
C ASP A 401 17.28 1.36 -31.73
#